data_AF-A0A927UBE4-F1
#
_entry.id   AF-A0A927UBE4-F1
#
_cell.length_a   1.000
_cell.length_b   1.000
_cell.length_c   1.000
_cell.angle_alpha   90.00
_cell.angle_beta   90.00
_cell.angle_gamma   90.00
#
_symmetry.space_group_name_H-M   'P 1'
#
loop_
_entity.id
_entity.type
_entity.pdbx_description
1 polymer ?
#
loop_
_entity_poly.entity_id
_entity_poly.type
_entity_poly.pdbx_seq_one_letter_code
_entity_poly.pdbx_strand_id
1 'polypeptide(L)'
;MRRRELVLDFTSLLDVIMIILFVVISNMGQSAIDTQKKAQDAIDKNATIKQKLIEENKEKNELADENKELKDKESELKSENNKLKAEAGRAGVDEAELLDRLLNKATKITLICSPYVNANKSNEQAVEISIYCGSGDDEQETADIVTFTHDFNMNIEERKKKNAEMQSVMYESLKKIISTTDTELVLVTIQYTYNDKNFSQMDLEVINSSIEDIERNLSKTCYIDKVKQ
;
A
#
# COMPACT_ATOMS: atom_id res chain seq x y z
N MET A 1 -25.89 86.41 -46.55
CA MET A 1 -24.94 85.40 -46.03
C MET A 1 -25.59 84.60 -44.89
N ARG A 2 -26.52 83.68 -45.18
CA ARG A 2 -27.18 82.85 -44.13
C ARG A 2 -27.46 81.40 -44.53
N ARG A 3 -26.98 80.93 -45.68
CA ARG A 3 -27.20 79.54 -46.15
C ARG A 3 -25.95 78.66 -46.13
N ARG A 4 -24.74 79.22 -45.92
CA ARG A 4 -23.48 78.45 -45.93
C ARG A 4 -22.98 78.04 -44.55
N GLU A 5 -23.31 78.77 -43.48
CA GLU A 5 -22.92 78.42 -42.10
C GLU A 5 -23.69 77.18 -41.60
N LEU A 6 -24.98 77.08 -41.92
CA LEU A 6 -25.83 75.96 -41.52
C LEU A 6 -25.41 74.60 -42.13
N VAL A 7 -24.82 74.60 -43.33
CA VAL A 7 -24.34 73.38 -43.99
C VAL A 7 -23.00 72.92 -43.40
N LEU A 8 -22.14 73.85 -42.96
CA LEU A 8 -20.89 73.49 -42.29
C LEU A 8 -21.14 72.86 -40.90
N ASP A 9 -22.10 73.38 -40.14
CA ASP A 9 -22.41 72.84 -38.80
C ASP A 9 -23.01 71.43 -38.85
N PHE A 10 -23.86 71.11 -39.83
CA PHE A 10 -24.40 69.76 -39.98
C PHE A 10 -23.36 68.75 -40.48
N THR A 11 -22.41 69.17 -41.33
CA THR A 11 -21.35 68.28 -41.82
C THR A 11 -20.34 67.96 -40.71
N SER A 12 -19.98 68.96 -39.89
CA SER A 12 -19.12 68.76 -38.72
C SER A 12 -19.80 67.91 -37.63
N LEU A 13 -21.11 68.06 -37.42
CA LEU A 13 -21.85 67.26 -36.46
C LEU A 13 -21.99 65.80 -36.90
N LEU A 14 -22.24 65.57 -38.19
CA LEU A 14 -22.38 64.23 -38.76
C LEU A 14 -21.06 63.44 -38.64
N ASP A 15 -19.92 64.10 -38.83
CA ASP A 15 -18.60 63.47 -38.69
C ASP A 15 -18.31 63.06 -37.24
N VAL A 16 -18.68 63.89 -36.26
CA VAL A 16 -18.59 63.56 -34.83
C VAL A 16 -19.48 62.36 -34.47
N ILE A 17 -20.71 62.31 -34.99
CA ILE A 17 -21.62 61.17 -34.79
C ILE A 17 -21.05 59.89 -35.42
N MET A 18 -20.45 59.99 -36.61
CA MET A 18 -19.78 58.88 -37.30
C MET A 18 -18.61 58.33 -36.50
N ILE A 19 -17.76 59.20 -35.93
CA ILE A 19 -16.63 58.80 -35.08
C ILE A 19 -17.14 58.10 -33.81
N ILE A 20 -18.18 58.62 -33.15
CA ILE A 20 -18.78 57.99 -31.96
C ILE A 20 -19.34 56.60 -32.30
N LEU A 21 -20.06 56.47 -33.42
CA LEU A 21 -20.58 55.18 -33.87
C LEU A 21 -19.46 54.18 -34.19
N PHE A 22 -18.35 54.63 -34.79
CA PHE A 22 -17.20 53.78 -35.10
C PHE A 22 -16.51 53.24 -33.85
N VAL A 23 -16.39 54.06 -32.79
CA VAL A 23 -15.83 53.64 -31.50
C VAL A 23 -16.74 52.62 -30.80
N VAL A 24 -18.07 52.82 -30.85
CA VAL A 24 -19.03 51.88 -30.25
C VAL A 24 -19.02 50.53 -30.97
N ILE A 25 -19.02 50.52 -32.31
CA ILE A 25 -18.98 49.29 -33.11
C ILE A 25 -17.66 48.53 -32.89
N SER A 26 -16.54 49.24 -32.83
CA SER A 26 -15.21 48.65 -32.61
C SER A 26 -15.09 48.00 -31.22
N ASN A 27 -15.63 48.62 -30.17
CA ASN A 27 -15.64 48.06 -28.82
C ASN A 27 -16.62 46.88 -28.65
N MET A 28 -17.76 46.88 -29.36
CA MET A 28 -18.72 45.77 -29.35
C MET A 28 -18.16 44.52 -30.04
N GLY A 29 -17.36 44.68 -31.11
CA GLY A 29 -16.77 43.55 -31.84
C GLY A 29 -15.81 42.70 -31.01
N GLN A 30 -15.00 43.32 -30.14
CA GLN A 30 -14.07 42.61 -29.25
C GLN A 30 -14.80 41.84 -28.14
N SER A 31 -15.88 42.42 -27.58
CA SER A 31 -16.69 41.77 -26.56
C SER A 31 -17.40 40.52 -27.08
N ALA A 32 -17.86 40.53 -28.34
CA ALA A 32 -18.51 39.37 -28.96
C ALA A 32 -17.52 38.21 -29.20
N ILE A 33 -16.31 38.51 -29.66
CA ILE A 33 -15.26 37.51 -29.89
C ILE A 33 -14.77 36.91 -28.56
N ASP A 34 -14.58 37.73 -27.53
CA ASP A 34 -14.20 37.25 -26.19
C ASP A 34 -15.31 36.43 -25.52
N THR A 35 -16.58 36.79 -25.75
CA THR A 35 -17.72 36.02 -25.25
C THR A 35 -17.84 34.69 -25.97
N GLN A 36 -17.61 34.65 -27.28
CA GLN A 36 -17.61 33.42 -28.07
C GLN A 36 -16.48 32.48 -27.66
N LYS A 37 -15.26 33.01 -27.42
CA LYS A 37 -14.13 32.22 -26.94
C LYS A 37 -14.37 31.66 -25.54
N LYS A 38 -14.92 32.46 -24.62
CA LYS A 38 -15.31 31.99 -23.27
C LYS A 38 -16.41 30.93 -23.30
N ALA A 39 -17.37 31.04 -24.22
CA ALA A 39 -18.41 30.04 -24.41
C ALA A 39 -17.82 28.71 -24.92
N GLN A 40 -16.88 28.77 -25.87
CA GLN A 40 -16.18 27.58 -26.37
C GLN A 40 -15.34 26.91 -25.28
N ASP A 41 -14.57 27.68 -24.51
CA ASP A 41 -13.77 27.17 -23.38
C ASP A 41 -14.65 26.51 -22.30
N ALA A 42 -15.88 27.01 -22.09
CA ALA A 42 -16.84 26.43 -21.16
C ALA A 42 -17.44 25.11 -21.68
N ILE A 43 -17.64 24.98 -22.99
CA ILE A 43 -18.10 23.74 -23.64
C ILE A 43 -17.01 22.67 -23.57
N ASP A 44 -15.77 23.04 -23.89
CA ASP A 44 -14.63 22.12 -23.89
C ASP A 44 -14.34 21.60 -22.47
N LYS A 45 -14.38 22.48 -21.45
CA LYS A 45 -14.26 22.08 -20.04
C LYS A 45 -15.37 21.12 -19.60
N ASN A 46 -16.61 21.37 -20.01
CA ASN A 46 -17.72 20.47 -19.70
C ASN A 46 -17.59 19.10 -20.40
N ALA A 47 -17.04 19.06 -21.62
CA ALA A 47 -16.76 17.82 -22.31
C ALA A 47 -15.68 16.99 -21.57
N THR A 48 -14.60 17.63 -21.11
CA THR A 48 -13.55 16.96 -20.32
C THR A 48 -14.08 16.44 -18.98
N ILE A 49 -14.93 17.21 -18.27
CA ILE A 49 -15.54 16.76 -17.00
C ILE A 49 -16.46 15.57 -17.23
N LYS A 50 -17.29 15.59 -18.29
CA LYS A 50 -18.15 14.45 -18.63
C LYS A 50 -17.33 13.20 -18.96
N GLN A 51 -16.22 13.35 -19.66
CA GLN A 51 -15.35 12.22 -20.00
C GLN A 51 -14.69 11.61 -18.76
N LYS A 52 -14.20 12.44 -17.82
CA LYS A 52 -13.69 11.96 -16.53
C LYS A 52 -14.75 11.24 -15.70
N LEU A 53 -15.97 11.77 -15.65
CA LEU A 53 -17.08 11.12 -14.93
C LEU A 53 -17.49 9.77 -15.56
N ILE A 54 -17.35 9.61 -16.87
CA ILE A 54 -17.61 8.32 -17.55
C ILE A 54 -16.52 7.30 -17.17
N GLU A 55 -15.27 7.74 -17.12
CA GLU A 55 -14.11 6.89 -16.77
C GLU A 55 -14.16 6.46 -15.30
N GLU A 56 -14.42 7.39 -14.36
CA GLU A 56 -14.61 7.08 -12.93
C GLU A 56 -15.79 6.13 -12.68
N ASN A 57 -16.90 6.27 -13.42
CA ASN A 57 -18.03 5.33 -13.30
C ASN A 57 -17.71 3.95 -13.87
N LYS A 58 -16.83 3.87 -14.87
CA LYS A 58 -16.39 2.59 -15.44
C LYS A 58 -15.49 1.84 -14.44
N GLU A 59 -14.51 2.52 -13.85
CA GLU A 59 -13.65 1.95 -12.80
C GLU A 59 -14.47 1.49 -11.58
N LYS A 60 -15.47 2.28 -11.18
CA LYS A 60 -16.36 1.91 -10.06
C LYS A 60 -17.21 0.68 -10.34
N ASN A 61 -17.63 0.48 -11.59
CA ASN A 61 -18.38 -0.72 -11.98
C ASN A 61 -17.48 -1.95 -12.06
N GLU A 62 -16.27 -1.81 -12.60
CA GLU A 62 -15.26 -2.90 -12.63
C GLU A 62 -14.91 -3.37 -11.21
N LEU A 63 -14.68 -2.44 -10.27
CA LEU A 63 -14.46 -2.76 -8.85
C LEU A 63 -15.69 -3.41 -8.16
N ALA A 64 -16.91 -3.08 -8.61
CA ALA A 64 -18.13 -3.67 -8.06
C ALA A 64 -18.31 -5.13 -8.52
N ASP A 65 -17.95 -5.43 -9.77
CA ASP A 65 -17.98 -6.78 -10.33
C ASP A 65 -16.90 -7.67 -9.68
N GLU A 66 -15.67 -7.18 -9.50
CA GLU A 66 -14.61 -7.90 -8.77
C GLU A 66 -15.01 -8.23 -7.31
N ASN A 67 -15.64 -7.28 -6.62
CA ASN A 67 -16.14 -7.50 -5.26
C ASN A 67 -17.25 -8.57 -5.18
N LYS A 68 -18.03 -8.74 -6.26
CA LYS A 68 -19.07 -9.76 -6.33
C LYS A 68 -18.44 -11.15 -6.50
N GLU A 69 -17.46 -11.28 -7.39
CA GLU A 69 -16.73 -12.54 -7.58
C GLU A 69 -16.00 -12.99 -6.30
N LEU A 70 -15.41 -12.05 -5.56
CA LEU A 70 -14.77 -12.34 -4.28
C LEU A 70 -15.76 -12.85 -3.22
N LYS A 71 -16.96 -12.27 -3.15
CA LYS A 71 -18.02 -12.74 -2.23
C LYS A 71 -18.56 -14.12 -2.60
N ASP A 72 -18.69 -14.41 -3.89
CA ASP A 72 -19.14 -15.72 -4.36
C ASP A 72 -18.10 -16.80 -4.01
N LYS A 73 -16.80 -16.51 -4.21
CA LYS A 73 -15.69 -17.37 -3.76
C LYS A 73 -15.66 -17.56 -2.24
N GLU A 74 -15.89 -16.49 -1.46
CA GLU A 74 -15.94 -16.57 0.00
C GLU A 74 -17.08 -17.49 0.48
N SER A 75 -18.24 -17.41 -0.17
CA SER A 75 -19.39 -18.27 0.12
C SER A 75 -19.12 -19.75 -0.21
N GLU A 76 -18.46 -20.02 -1.34
CA GLU A 76 -18.06 -21.38 -1.72
C GLU A 76 -17.07 -21.98 -0.73
N LEU A 77 -16.00 -21.24 -0.39
CA LEU A 77 -15.00 -21.67 0.59
C LEU A 77 -15.62 -21.95 1.96
N LYS A 78 -16.61 -21.14 2.38
CA LYS A 78 -17.32 -21.35 3.65
C LYS A 78 -18.17 -22.63 3.63
N SER A 79 -18.82 -22.93 2.52
CA SER A 79 -19.58 -24.16 2.33
C SER A 79 -18.69 -25.40 2.37
N GLU A 80 -17.53 -25.33 1.70
CA GLU A 80 -16.52 -26.39 1.69
C GLU A 80 -15.92 -26.61 3.08
N ASN A 81 -15.56 -25.54 3.79
CA ASN A 81 -15.04 -25.62 5.16
C ASN A 81 -16.05 -26.28 6.13
N ASN A 82 -17.35 -25.96 5.99
CA ASN A 82 -18.40 -26.58 6.79
C ASN A 82 -18.56 -28.09 6.49
N LYS A 83 -18.36 -28.53 5.24
CA LYS A 83 -18.38 -29.95 4.88
C LYS A 83 -17.19 -30.68 5.50
N LEU A 84 -15.99 -30.11 5.39
CA LEU A 84 -14.78 -30.66 6.00
C LEU A 84 -14.91 -30.78 7.52
N LYS A 85 -15.50 -29.76 8.18
CA LYS A 85 -15.81 -29.82 9.62
C LYS A 85 -16.81 -30.92 9.97
N ALA A 86 -17.85 -31.10 9.16
CA ALA A 86 -18.84 -32.16 9.37
C ALA A 86 -18.25 -33.56 9.14
N GLU A 87 -17.31 -33.71 8.21
CA GLU A 87 -16.57 -34.95 7.96
C GLU A 87 -15.57 -35.25 9.08
N ALA A 88 -14.84 -34.26 9.57
CA ALA A 88 -13.95 -34.37 10.73
C ALA A 88 -14.72 -34.77 12.01
N GLY A 89 -15.89 -34.18 12.25
CA GLY A 89 -16.76 -34.53 13.38
C GLY A 89 -17.34 -35.95 13.30
N ARG A 90 -17.51 -36.52 12.11
CA ARG A 90 -17.94 -37.92 11.91
C ARG A 90 -16.80 -38.92 12.08
N ALA A 91 -15.56 -38.50 11.85
CA ALA A 91 -14.37 -39.33 12.01
C ALA A 91 -13.93 -39.51 13.47
N GLY A 92 -14.61 -38.87 14.43
CA GLY A 92 -14.24 -38.94 15.85
C GLY A 92 -12.86 -38.34 16.13
N VAL A 93 -12.39 -37.45 15.26
CA VAL A 93 -11.13 -36.75 15.41
C VAL A 93 -11.30 -35.70 16.49
N ASP A 94 -10.70 -35.93 17.65
CA ASP A 94 -10.60 -34.90 18.68
C ASP A 94 -9.70 -33.78 18.14
N GLU A 95 -10.32 -32.66 17.78
CA GLU A 95 -9.67 -31.49 17.19
C GLU A 95 -8.53 -30.98 18.08
N ALA A 96 -8.67 -31.12 19.41
CA ALA A 96 -7.63 -30.77 20.37
C ALA A 96 -6.44 -31.73 20.31
N GLU A 97 -6.69 -33.04 20.16
CA GLU A 97 -5.63 -34.05 20.04
C GLU A 97 -4.87 -33.94 18.72
N LEU A 98 -5.57 -33.59 17.63
CA LEU A 98 -4.95 -33.41 16.33
C LEU A 98 -4.12 -32.11 16.28
N LEU A 99 -4.62 -31.02 16.89
CA LEU A 99 -3.87 -29.79 17.05
C LEU A 99 -2.61 -30.02 17.90
N ASP A 100 -2.73 -30.74 19.03
CA ASP A 100 -1.58 -31.07 19.89
C ASP A 100 -0.53 -31.90 19.14
N ARG A 101 -0.96 -32.91 18.37
CA ARG A 101 -0.06 -33.70 17.51
C ARG A 101 0.64 -32.86 16.43
N LEU A 102 -0.03 -31.87 15.86
CA LEU A 102 0.55 -30.97 14.86
C LEU A 102 1.56 -30.01 15.49
N LEU A 103 1.21 -29.40 16.63
CA LEU A 103 2.09 -28.50 17.37
C LEU A 103 3.34 -29.21 17.89
N ASN A 104 3.20 -30.46 18.33
CA ASN A 104 4.33 -31.29 18.79
C ASN A 104 5.26 -31.74 17.66
N LYS A 105 4.78 -31.74 16.41
CA LYS A 105 5.57 -32.04 15.21
C LYS A 105 6.07 -30.79 14.48
N ALA A 106 5.71 -29.59 14.93
CA ALA A 106 6.12 -28.35 14.30
C ALA A 106 7.58 -28.00 14.65
N THR A 107 8.28 -27.39 13.71
CA THR A 107 9.55 -26.70 14.02
C THR A 107 9.22 -25.39 14.73
N LYS A 108 9.84 -25.12 15.87
CA LYS A 108 9.70 -23.87 16.61
C LYS A 108 10.91 -22.98 16.32
N ILE A 109 10.66 -21.78 15.81
CA ILE A 109 11.66 -20.73 15.60
C ILE A 109 11.37 -19.60 16.59
N THR A 110 12.39 -19.16 17.31
CA THR A 110 12.28 -17.99 18.20
C THR A 110 13.21 -16.90 17.73
N LEU A 111 12.67 -15.71 17.49
CA LEU A 111 13.38 -14.51 17.08
C LEU A 111 13.51 -13.60 18.30
N ILE A 112 14.73 -13.42 18.80
CA ILE A 112 15.01 -12.49 19.90
C ILE A 112 15.58 -11.20 19.31
N CYS A 113 14.78 -10.14 19.33
CA CYS A 113 15.09 -8.83 18.80
C CYS A 113 15.62 -7.93 19.93
N SER A 114 16.92 -7.62 19.89
CA SER A 114 17.61 -6.84 20.91
C SER A 114 18.26 -5.59 20.31
N PRO A 115 18.34 -4.45 21.02
CA PRO A 115 19.09 -3.30 20.54
C PRO A 115 20.55 -3.69 20.33
N TYR A 116 21.09 -3.40 19.15
CA TYR A 116 22.48 -3.66 18.84
C TYR A 116 23.36 -2.59 19.50
N VAL A 117 24.22 -3.00 20.42
CA VAL A 117 25.18 -2.10 21.08
C VAL A 117 26.57 -2.39 20.54
N ASN A 118 27.00 -1.64 19.53
CA ASN A 118 28.37 -1.72 19.05
C ASN A 118 29.31 -0.96 20.01
N ALA A 119 30.24 -1.67 20.66
CA ALA A 119 31.24 -1.05 21.53
C ALA A 119 32.11 0.02 20.82
N ASN A 120 32.18 -0.01 19.47
CA ASN A 120 33.04 0.84 18.65
C ASN A 120 32.28 1.86 17.76
N LYS A 121 30.94 1.90 17.79
CA LYS A 121 30.13 2.86 17.01
C LYS A 121 28.90 3.28 17.81
N SER A 122 28.90 4.49 18.35
CA SER A 122 27.89 4.93 19.33
C SER A 122 26.53 5.35 18.76
N ASN A 123 26.34 5.40 17.43
CA ASN A 123 25.20 6.12 16.83
C ASN A 123 24.39 5.34 15.77
N GLU A 124 24.68 4.07 15.50
CA GLU A 124 23.85 3.28 14.57
C GLU A 124 22.65 2.70 15.34
N GLN A 125 21.45 3.17 15.03
CA GLN A 125 20.19 2.62 15.55
C GLN A 125 19.93 1.29 14.88
N ALA A 126 20.41 0.21 15.49
CA ALA A 126 20.32 -1.12 14.95
C ALA A 126 19.66 -2.08 15.94
N VAL A 127 18.99 -3.09 15.40
CA VAL A 127 18.39 -4.20 16.15
C VAL A 127 19.06 -5.48 15.67
N GLU A 128 19.62 -6.24 16.61
CA GLU A 128 20.12 -7.57 16.35
C GLU A 128 18.99 -8.58 16.61
N ILE A 129 18.74 -9.43 15.64
CA ILE A 129 17.75 -10.50 15.68
C ILE A 129 18.52 -11.81 15.73
N SER A 130 18.59 -12.38 16.93
CA SER A 130 19.09 -13.74 17.12
C SER A 130 18.00 -14.73 16.79
N ILE A 131 18.27 -15.63 15.85
CA ILE A 131 17.34 -16.66 15.40
C ILE A 131 17.69 -17.97 16.08
N TYR A 132 16.74 -18.51 16.82
CA TYR A 132 16.84 -19.79 17.48
C TYR A 132 15.92 -20.80 16.81
N CYS A 133 16.37 -22.03 16.65
CA CYS A 133 15.58 -23.12 16.08
C CYS A 133 15.57 -24.31 17.05
N GLY A 134 14.42 -24.93 17.23
CA GLY A 134 14.27 -26.15 18.01
C GLY A 134 13.09 -26.99 17.52
N SER A 135 13.16 -28.29 17.73
CA SER A 135 12.06 -29.22 17.51
C SER A 135 11.51 -29.68 18.86
N GLY A 136 10.19 -29.56 19.10
CA GLY A 136 9.58 -30.05 20.34
C GLY A 136 9.89 -29.19 21.58
N ASP A 137 10.25 -29.84 22.69
CA ASP A 137 10.57 -29.23 24.00
C ASP A 137 12.09 -29.12 24.25
N ASP A 138 12.91 -29.42 23.24
CA ASP A 138 14.37 -29.41 23.36
C ASP A 138 14.97 -28.00 23.38
N GLU A 139 16.22 -27.92 23.86
CA GLU A 139 17.00 -26.69 23.96
C GLU A 139 17.13 -25.98 22.60
N GLN A 140 16.92 -24.66 22.62
CA GLN A 140 16.98 -23.80 21.45
C GLN A 140 18.44 -23.49 21.09
N GLU A 141 18.92 -23.98 19.96
CA GLU A 141 20.24 -23.60 19.43
C GLU A 141 20.15 -22.30 18.62
N THR A 142 21.14 -21.42 18.78
CA THR A 142 21.27 -20.22 17.93
C THR A 142 21.63 -20.67 16.52
N ALA A 143 20.70 -20.49 15.59
CA ALA A 143 20.83 -20.91 14.21
C ALA A 143 21.45 -19.83 13.31
N ASP A 144 21.12 -18.56 13.54
CA ASP A 144 21.66 -17.44 12.79
C ASP A 144 21.47 -16.10 13.52
N ILE A 145 22.12 -15.04 13.05
CA ILE A 145 21.96 -13.67 13.56
C ILE A 145 21.81 -12.70 12.38
N VAL A 146 20.76 -11.89 12.41
CA VAL A 146 20.47 -10.85 11.41
C VAL A 146 20.48 -9.49 12.09
N THR A 147 21.02 -8.46 11.42
CA THR A 147 21.01 -7.09 11.95
C THR A 147 20.12 -6.20 11.09
N PHE A 148 19.11 -5.60 11.71
CA PHE A 148 18.30 -4.54 11.13
C PHE A 148 18.89 -3.19 11.51
N THR A 149 18.91 -2.26 10.56
CA THR A 149 19.47 -0.92 10.75
C THR A 149 18.42 0.11 10.36
N HIS A 150 18.09 0.99 11.29
CA HIS A 150 17.07 2.01 11.12
C HIS A 150 17.75 3.38 11.05
N ASP A 151 17.37 4.17 10.05
CA ASP A 151 17.70 5.58 9.97
C ASP A 151 16.41 6.36 9.71
N PHE A 152 15.93 7.03 10.75
CA PHE A 152 14.70 7.80 10.68
C PHE A 152 14.85 9.09 9.86
N ASN A 153 16.07 9.48 9.50
CA ASN A 153 16.30 10.65 8.64
C ASN A 153 16.21 10.32 7.15
N MET A 154 16.15 9.03 6.77
CA MET A 154 15.97 8.60 5.38
C MET A 154 14.62 9.04 4.82
N ASN A 155 14.61 9.39 3.53
CA ASN A 155 13.38 9.65 2.80
C ASN A 155 12.59 8.35 2.56
N ILE A 156 11.34 8.48 2.07
CA ILE A 156 10.43 7.33 1.90
C ILE A 156 11.00 6.27 0.95
N GLU A 157 11.62 6.67 -0.15
CA GLU A 157 12.15 5.73 -1.16
C GLU A 157 13.42 5.01 -0.68
N GLU A 158 14.30 5.73 0.02
CA GLU A 158 15.47 5.15 0.69
C GLU A 158 15.06 4.14 1.76
N ARG A 159 14.04 4.47 2.56
CA ARG A 159 13.51 3.56 3.59
C ARG A 159 12.89 2.31 2.97
N LYS A 160 12.11 2.44 1.89
CA LYS A 160 11.56 1.28 1.17
C LYS A 160 12.67 0.37 0.67
N LYS A 161 13.71 0.93 0.04
CA LYS A 161 14.87 0.17 -0.43
C LYS A 161 15.55 -0.54 0.73
N LYS A 162 15.75 0.15 1.85
CA LYS A 162 16.40 -0.42 3.03
C LYS A 162 15.58 -1.55 3.65
N ASN A 163 14.26 -1.40 3.75
CA ASN A 163 13.36 -2.43 4.23
C ASN A 163 13.38 -3.67 3.32
N ALA A 164 13.42 -3.48 2.00
CA ALA A 164 13.54 -4.58 1.05
C ALA A 164 14.89 -5.32 1.19
N GLU A 165 15.98 -4.60 1.44
CA GLU A 165 17.28 -5.21 1.75
C GLU A 165 17.20 -6.05 3.04
N MET A 166 16.63 -5.51 4.11
CA MET A 166 16.46 -6.23 5.39
C MET A 166 15.56 -7.46 5.24
N GLN A 167 14.46 -7.35 4.48
CA GLN A 167 13.57 -8.46 4.16
C GLN A 167 14.30 -9.56 3.40
N SER A 168 15.13 -9.21 2.41
CA SER A 168 15.91 -10.19 1.65
C SER A 168 16.92 -10.93 2.52
N VAL A 169 17.58 -10.24 3.45
CA VAL A 169 18.53 -10.86 4.39
C VAL A 169 17.80 -11.80 5.35
N MET A 170 16.68 -11.34 5.93
CA MET A 170 15.86 -12.15 6.83
C MET A 170 15.29 -13.38 6.12
N TYR A 171 14.82 -13.23 4.88
CA TYR A 171 14.33 -14.32 4.04
C TYR A 171 15.38 -15.40 3.82
N GLU A 172 16.59 -15.05 3.39
CA GLU A 172 17.64 -16.05 3.14
C GLU A 172 18.08 -16.75 4.44
N SER A 173 18.14 -16.03 5.55
CA SER A 173 18.46 -16.60 6.86
C SER A 173 17.40 -17.62 7.31
N LEU A 174 16.13 -17.22 7.31
CA LEU A 174 15.02 -18.12 7.66
C LEU A 174 14.89 -19.28 6.68
N LYS A 175 15.06 -19.05 5.37
CA LYS A 175 15.03 -20.09 4.34
C LYS A 175 16.10 -21.14 4.58
N LYS A 176 17.33 -20.74 4.94
CA LYS A 176 18.40 -21.68 5.27
C LYS A 176 17.99 -22.60 6.42
N ILE A 177 17.36 -22.05 7.45
CA ILE A 177 16.90 -22.80 8.62
C ILE A 177 15.72 -23.72 8.26
N ILE A 178 14.68 -23.15 7.66
CA ILE A 178 13.42 -23.84 7.36
C ILE A 178 13.61 -24.91 6.26
N SER A 179 14.54 -24.72 5.32
CA SER A 179 14.82 -25.73 4.29
C SER A 179 15.49 -26.98 4.86
N THR A 180 16.12 -26.89 6.03
CA THR A 180 16.78 -28.03 6.68
C THR A 180 15.85 -28.86 7.57
N THR A 181 14.64 -28.37 7.84
CA THR A 181 13.68 -29.10 8.67
C THR A 181 12.80 -30.00 7.81
N ASP A 182 12.47 -31.20 8.29
CA ASP A 182 11.54 -32.12 7.62
C ASP A 182 10.07 -31.84 7.95
N THR A 183 9.78 -30.73 8.64
CA THR A 183 8.42 -30.39 9.10
C THR A 183 7.68 -29.54 8.07
N GLU A 184 6.39 -29.85 7.88
CA GLU A 184 5.46 -29.06 7.06
C GLU A 184 4.97 -27.78 7.75
N LEU A 185 5.00 -27.76 9.09
CA LEU A 185 4.56 -26.65 9.93
C LEU A 185 5.74 -26.03 10.68
N VAL A 186 5.84 -24.70 10.61
CA VAL A 186 6.82 -23.88 11.32
C VAL A 186 6.08 -22.86 12.19
N LEU A 187 6.42 -22.79 13.47
CA LEU A 187 5.87 -21.83 14.42
C LEU A 187 6.94 -20.81 14.76
N VAL A 188 6.67 -19.54 14.50
CA VAL A 188 7.59 -18.43 14.77
C VAL A 188 7.11 -17.66 16.01
N THR A 189 7.98 -17.51 17.00
CA THR A 189 7.78 -16.63 18.15
C THR A 189 8.72 -15.45 18.04
N ILE A 190 8.20 -14.23 18.21
CA ILE A 190 8.98 -12.99 18.16
C ILE A 190 9.03 -12.40 19.57
N GLN A 191 10.22 -12.08 20.05
CA GLN A 191 10.45 -11.50 21.37
C GLN A 191 11.30 -10.25 21.25
N TYR A 192 10.70 -9.10 21.54
CA TYR A 192 11.41 -7.83 21.66
C TYR A 192 11.96 -7.69 23.08
N THR A 193 13.23 -7.32 23.20
CA THR A 193 13.85 -7.01 24.51
C THR A 193 13.93 -5.51 24.77
N TYR A 194 13.26 -4.71 23.94
CA TYR A 194 13.25 -3.26 23.97
C TYR A 194 11.82 -2.73 23.85
N ASN A 195 11.55 -1.60 24.49
CA ASN A 195 10.20 -1.04 24.61
C ASN A 195 9.98 0.17 23.68
N ASP A 196 10.43 0.06 22.42
CA ASP A 196 10.21 1.08 21.40
C ASP A 196 9.28 0.55 20.31
N LYS A 197 8.04 1.04 20.33
CA LYS A 197 6.98 0.59 19.43
C LYS A 197 7.27 0.85 17.95
N ASN A 198 8.05 1.89 17.63
CA ASN A 198 8.34 2.23 16.24
C ASN A 198 9.31 1.21 15.62
N PHE A 199 10.35 0.83 16.37
CA PHE A 199 11.25 -0.25 15.96
C PHE A 199 10.48 -1.56 15.87
N SER A 200 9.71 -1.93 16.90
CA SER A 200 8.98 -3.20 16.90
C SER A 200 7.99 -3.32 15.74
N GLN A 201 7.33 -2.23 15.33
CA GLN A 201 6.41 -2.28 14.19
C GLN A 201 7.16 -2.47 12.86
N MET A 202 8.26 -1.74 12.66
CA MET A 202 9.05 -1.83 11.43
C MET A 202 9.70 -3.22 11.29
N ASP A 203 10.25 -3.75 12.39
CA ASP A 203 10.83 -5.09 12.44
C ASP A 203 9.77 -6.15 12.12
N LEU A 204 8.57 -6.03 12.71
CA LEU A 204 7.47 -6.95 12.47
C LEU A 204 7.03 -6.96 11.01
N GLU A 205 6.93 -5.79 10.36
CA GLU A 205 6.58 -5.70 8.94
C GLU A 205 7.60 -6.43 8.05
N VAL A 206 8.90 -6.25 8.33
CA VAL A 206 9.99 -6.93 7.61
C VAL A 206 9.93 -8.43 7.84
N ILE A 207 9.82 -8.86 9.10
CA ILE A 207 9.75 -10.29 9.48
C ILE A 207 8.54 -10.98 8.84
N ASN A 208 7.35 -10.37 8.93
CA ASN A 208 6.12 -10.91 8.33
C ASN A 208 6.28 -11.09 6.83
N SER A 209 6.80 -10.07 6.14
CA SER A 209 7.00 -10.12 4.69
C SER A 209 7.96 -11.24 4.30
N SER A 210 9.04 -11.42 5.05
CA SER A 210 9.97 -12.54 4.85
C SER A 210 9.32 -13.90 5.09
N ILE A 211 8.45 -14.03 6.09
CA ILE A 211 7.73 -15.29 6.37
C ILE A 211 6.75 -15.61 5.24
N GLU A 212 5.97 -14.63 4.77
CA GLU A 212 5.06 -14.81 3.64
C GLU A 212 5.81 -15.26 2.36
N ASP A 213 6.97 -14.68 2.10
CA ASP A 213 7.83 -15.09 0.99
C ASP A 213 8.31 -16.54 1.14
N ILE A 214 8.57 -16.99 2.37
CA ILE A 214 8.96 -18.37 2.63
C ILE A 214 7.81 -19.33 2.39
N GLU A 215 6.61 -19.02 2.88
CA GLU A 215 5.44 -19.86 2.65
C GLU A 215 5.17 -20.05 1.16
N ARG A 216 5.24 -18.95 0.39
CA ARG A 216 5.04 -18.96 -1.07
C ARG A 216 6.10 -19.75 -1.82
N ASN A 217 7.37 -19.66 -1.40
CA ASN A 217 8.49 -20.25 -2.13
C ASN A 217 8.84 -21.68 -1.71
N LEU A 218 8.65 -22.04 -0.44
CA LEU A 218 8.97 -23.37 0.10
C LEU A 218 7.75 -24.28 0.27
N SER A 219 6.52 -23.78 0.03
CA SER A 219 5.27 -24.52 0.25
C SER A 219 5.14 -25.10 1.66
N LYS A 220 5.71 -24.41 2.65
CA LYS A 220 5.62 -24.77 4.08
C LYS A 220 4.72 -23.78 4.80
N THR A 221 3.90 -24.26 5.72
CA THR A 221 3.04 -23.39 6.53
C THR A 221 3.86 -22.78 7.67
N CYS A 222 3.92 -21.46 7.73
CA CYS A 222 4.67 -20.69 8.72
C CYS A 222 3.71 -19.77 9.47
N TYR A 223 3.52 -20.02 10.76
CA TYR A 223 2.61 -19.24 11.59
C TYR A 223 3.35 -18.46 12.68
N ILE A 224 3.00 -17.20 12.87
CA ILE A 224 3.49 -16.41 14.00
C ILE A 224 2.61 -16.72 15.21
N ASP A 225 3.13 -17.53 16.13
CA ASP A 225 2.42 -17.98 17.32
C ASP A 225 2.27 -16.85 18.35
N LYS A 226 3.37 -16.16 18.67
CA LYS A 226 3.41 -15.14 19.72
C LYS A 226 4.32 -13.98 19.38
N VAL A 227 3.89 -12.79 19.77
CA VAL A 227 4.72 -11.57 19.79
C VAL A 227 4.78 -11.08 21.24
N LYS A 228 5.99 -11.03 21.80
CA LYS A 228 6.26 -10.57 23.19
C LYS A 228 7.01 -9.25 23.13
N GLN A 229 6.58 -8.29 23.95
CA GLN A 229 7.21 -6.98 24.15
C GLN A 229 7.62 -6.81 25.61
#